data_AF-A0A432IGQ1-F1
#
_entry.id   AF-A0A432IGQ1-F1
#
_cell.length_a   1.000
_cell.length_b   1.000
_cell.length_c   1.000
_cell.angle_alpha   90.00
_cell.angle_beta   90.00
_cell.angle_gamma   90.00
#
_symmetry.space_group_name_H-M   'P 1'
#
loop_
_entity.id
_entity.type
_entity.pdbx_description
1 polymer ?
#
loop_
_entity_poly.entity_id
_entity_poly.type
_entity_poly.pdbx_seq_one_letter_code
_entity_poly.pdbx_strand_id
1 'polypeptide(L)'
;MPDRNLTPIATGLVAMVLVIALLLSGCNPANGVRDGEDAVEAAQTITRNRTIVDRIISDVMEEFDEDNPDSIVQGIKKYEDAVLLLDEAVRLAPISTQPRLERFRLRKRIASGYHYLYAVADEECKPLEDDNLVVPVDLLERRAAAKAGSRRWFLLSIRDMKRHLQSSPISYQNPTQYWDLQQCHVALGNYNGARNTLLDLLSAYGSRLSTRDIREIESRIRLYAQKMLDAEI
;
A
#
# COMPACT_ATOMS: atom_id res chain seq x y z
N MET A 1 -27.63 5.19 63.23
CA MET A 1 -27.22 4.83 61.85
C MET A 1 -27.24 6.10 61.01
N PRO A 2 -26.27 6.32 60.10
CA PRO A 2 -26.23 7.51 59.27
C PRO A 2 -26.80 7.25 57.87
N ASP A 3 -27.88 7.91 57.50
CA ASP A 3 -28.32 7.96 56.10
C ASP A 3 -27.65 9.10 55.33
N ARG A 4 -27.29 8.79 54.09
CA ARG A 4 -26.55 9.69 53.19
C ARG A 4 -27.51 10.37 52.24
N ASN A 5 -27.36 11.67 52.02
CA ASN A 5 -27.75 12.31 50.75
C ASN A 5 -26.95 13.59 50.52
N LEU A 6 -25.75 13.44 49.95
CA LEU A 6 -25.03 14.50 49.25
C LEU A 6 -24.72 13.98 47.84
N THR A 7 -25.19 14.72 46.82
CA THR A 7 -25.17 14.30 45.42
C THR A 7 -23.79 14.48 44.77
N PRO A 8 -23.27 13.49 44.01
CA PRO A 8 -21.93 13.53 43.43
C PRO A 8 -21.88 14.34 42.12
N ILE A 9 -22.12 15.65 42.19
CA ILE A 9 -22.03 16.54 41.01
C ILE A 9 -20.57 16.93 40.71
N ALA A 10 -19.70 16.98 41.72
CA ALA A 10 -18.31 17.42 41.57
C ALA A 10 -17.37 16.42 40.83
N THR A 11 -17.70 15.13 40.82
CA THR A 11 -16.78 14.09 40.28
C THR A 11 -16.78 13.99 38.76
N GLY A 12 -17.91 14.25 38.10
CA GLY A 12 -18.02 14.16 36.64
C GLY A 12 -17.14 15.19 35.91
N LEU A 13 -17.07 16.41 36.43
CA LEU A 13 -16.31 17.51 35.83
C LEU A 13 -14.79 17.26 35.91
N VAL A 14 -14.29 16.75 37.05
CA VAL A 14 -12.87 16.38 37.22
C VAL A 14 -12.50 15.21 36.29
N ALA A 15 -13.36 14.20 36.17
CA ALA A 15 -13.12 13.07 35.25
C ALA A 15 -13.05 13.52 33.78
N MET A 16 -13.95 14.41 33.35
CA MET A 16 -13.96 14.94 31.98
C MET A 16 -12.70 15.77 31.67
N VAL A 17 -12.25 16.61 32.61
CA VAL A 17 -11.00 17.37 32.45
C VAL A 17 -9.78 16.44 32.38
N LEU A 18 -9.74 15.37 33.17
CA LEU A 18 -8.67 14.38 33.10
C LEU A 18 -8.62 13.66 31.74
N VAL A 19 -9.77 13.29 31.18
CA VAL A 19 -9.85 12.65 29.86
C VAL A 19 -9.39 13.59 28.74
N ILE A 20 -9.77 14.87 28.81
CA ILE A 20 -9.30 15.89 27.84
C ILE A 20 -7.78 16.10 27.96
N ALA A 21 -7.24 16.17 29.18
CA ALA A 21 -5.79 16.28 29.40
C ALA A 21 -5.04 15.04 28.87
N LEU A 22 -5.56 13.83 29.08
CA LEU A 22 -4.97 12.58 28.60
C LEU A 22 -5.01 12.44 27.07
N LEU A 23 -6.04 12.97 26.41
CA LEU A 23 -6.12 13.05 24.94
C LEU A 23 -5.08 14.03 24.35
N LEU A 24 -4.67 15.06 25.11
CA LEU A 24 -3.66 16.05 24.69
C LEU A 24 -2.22 15.61 25.04
N SER A 25 -2.02 14.83 26.10
CA SER A 25 -0.69 14.37 26.53
C SER A 25 -0.07 13.26 25.67
N GLY A 26 -0.74 12.82 24.60
CA GLY A 26 -0.23 11.79 23.68
C GLY A 26 0.85 12.27 22.70
N CYS A 27 0.96 13.58 22.47
CA CYS A 27 1.92 14.17 21.54
C CYS A 27 3.25 14.49 22.26
N ASN A 28 4.20 13.57 22.20
CA ASN A 28 5.56 13.77 22.74
C ASN A 28 6.36 14.73 21.82
N PRO A 29 6.62 16.01 22.18
CA PRO A 29 7.02 17.05 21.24
C PRO A 29 8.55 17.10 21.05
N ALA A 30 9.17 15.95 20.80
CA ALA A 30 10.62 15.81 20.65
C ALA A 30 11.11 16.11 19.21
N ASN A 31 10.78 17.31 18.70
CA ASN A 31 11.56 18.08 17.71
C ASN A 31 10.75 19.25 17.14
N GLY A 32 11.19 20.49 17.41
CA GLY A 32 10.82 21.69 16.65
C GLY A 32 9.36 22.15 16.75
N VAL A 33 9.14 23.33 17.35
CA VAL A 33 7.87 24.06 17.13
C VAL A 33 7.88 24.57 15.68
N ARG A 34 7.29 23.78 14.78
CA ARG A 34 6.69 24.33 13.55
C ARG A 34 5.38 25.00 13.95
N ASP A 35 5.08 26.13 13.32
CA ASP A 35 4.01 27.00 13.80
C ASP A 35 2.63 26.32 13.72
N GLY A 36 1.71 26.74 14.60
CA GLY A 36 0.36 26.17 14.65
C GLY A 36 -0.39 26.35 13.32
N GLU A 37 -0.08 27.44 12.61
CA GLU A 37 -0.62 27.78 11.30
C GLU A 37 -0.12 26.83 10.19
N ASP A 38 1.19 26.56 10.15
CA ASP A 38 1.85 25.59 9.24
C ASP A 38 1.32 24.16 9.47
N ALA A 39 1.06 23.77 10.73
CA ALA A 39 0.44 22.48 11.04
C ALA A 39 -1.02 22.37 10.53
N VAL A 40 -1.79 23.46 10.59
CA VAL A 40 -3.18 23.51 10.07
C VAL A 40 -3.19 23.56 8.53
N GLU A 41 -2.33 24.36 7.89
CA GLU A 41 -2.20 24.42 6.43
C GLU A 41 -1.76 23.06 5.86
N ALA A 42 -0.81 22.38 6.51
CA ALA A 42 -0.40 21.03 6.15
C ALA A 42 -1.58 20.03 6.24
N ALA A 43 -2.39 20.10 7.31
CA ALA A 43 -3.56 19.22 7.48
C ALA A 43 -4.66 19.50 6.43
N GLN A 44 -4.91 20.77 6.09
CA GLN A 44 -5.83 21.14 5.01
C GLN A 44 -5.33 20.67 3.65
N THR A 45 -4.04 20.85 3.36
CA THR A 45 -3.39 20.41 2.11
C THR A 45 -3.43 18.89 1.97
N ILE A 46 -3.09 18.14 3.02
CA ILE A 46 -3.23 16.66 3.05
C ILE A 46 -4.67 16.24 2.75
N THR A 47 -5.66 16.91 3.36
CA THR A 47 -7.08 16.58 3.15
C THR A 47 -7.50 16.86 1.71
N ARG A 48 -7.21 18.05 1.19
CA ARG A 48 -7.48 18.47 -0.19
C ARG A 48 -6.83 17.52 -1.21
N ASN A 49 -5.55 17.21 -1.05
CA ASN A 49 -4.81 16.34 -1.97
C ASN A 49 -5.43 14.95 -2.00
N ARG A 50 -5.84 14.39 -0.85
CA ARG A 50 -6.51 13.09 -0.77
C ARG A 50 -7.88 13.10 -1.45
N THR A 51 -8.71 14.13 -1.24
CA THR A 51 -10.01 14.27 -1.94
C THR A 51 -9.86 14.41 -3.45
N ILE A 52 -8.80 15.06 -3.95
CA ILE A 52 -8.50 15.12 -5.39
C ILE A 52 -8.08 13.74 -5.92
N VAL A 53 -7.25 13.01 -5.17
CA VAL A 53 -6.83 11.64 -5.51
C VAL A 53 -8.03 10.67 -5.55
N ASP A 54 -8.92 10.74 -4.56
CA ASP A 54 -10.12 9.90 -4.52
C ASP A 54 -11.04 10.17 -5.73
N ARG A 55 -11.15 11.44 -6.17
CA ARG A 55 -11.85 11.79 -7.41
C ARG A 55 -11.17 11.20 -8.64
N ILE A 56 -9.86 11.43 -8.83
CA ILE A 56 -9.12 10.88 -9.98
C ILE A 56 -9.24 9.35 -10.03
N ILE A 57 -9.32 8.68 -8.87
CA ILE A 57 -9.55 7.23 -8.79
C ILE A 57 -10.96 6.83 -9.25
N SER A 58 -11.99 7.64 -8.98
CA SER A 58 -13.34 7.47 -9.53
C SER A 58 -13.36 7.72 -11.03
N ASP A 59 -12.83 8.87 -11.48
CA ASP A 59 -12.78 9.28 -12.89
C ASP A 59 -12.12 8.20 -13.76
N VAL A 60 -11.00 7.61 -13.33
CA VAL A 60 -10.32 6.52 -14.06
C VAL A 60 -11.11 5.20 -14.04
N MET A 61 -11.92 4.94 -13.03
CA MET A 61 -12.77 3.76 -12.96
C MET A 61 -14.08 3.91 -13.75
N GLU A 62 -14.57 5.14 -13.92
CA GLU A 62 -15.77 5.48 -14.69
C GLU A 62 -15.47 5.62 -16.20
N GLU A 63 -14.27 6.09 -16.56
CA GLU A 63 -13.76 6.13 -17.94
C GLU A 63 -13.05 4.83 -18.39
N PHE A 64 -13.04 3.77 -17.56
CA PHE A 64 -12.36 2.53 -17.93
C PHE A 64 -13.11 1.78 -19.03
N ASP A 65 -12.39 1.45 -20.10
CA ASP A 65 -12.88 0.73 -21.26
C ASP A 65 -12.02 -0.52 -21.46
N GLU A 66 -12.61 -1.70 -21.22
CA GLU A 66 -11.90 -2.99 -21.27
C GLU A 66 -11.58 -3.42 -22.72
N ASP A 67 -12.37 -2.96 -23.70
CA ASP A 67 -12.15 -3.22 -25.12
C ASP A 67 -11.05 -2.34 -25.73
N ASN A 68 -10.48 -1.41 -24.95
CA ASN A 68 -9.53 -0.38 -25.41
C ASN A 68 -8.21 -0.36 -24.61
N PRO A 69 -7.12 -0.96 -25.14
CA PRO A 69 -5.81 -0.98 -24.48
C PRO A 69 -5.24 0.41 -24.11
N ASP A 70 -5.60 1.47 -24.84
CA ASP A 70 -5.16 2.83 -24.50
C ASP A 70 -5.83 3.37 -23.23
N SER A 71 -7.00 2.83 -22.81
CA SER A 71 -7.64 3.18 -21.53
C SER A 71 -6.73 2.87 -20.35
N ILE A 72 -6.01 1.73 -20.39
CA ILE A 72 -5.02 1.36 -19.36
C ILE A 72 -3.85 2.37 -19.34
N VAL A 73 -3.37 2.79 -20.51
CA VAL A 73 -2.26 3.77 -20.63
C VAL A 73 -2.69 5.16 -20.12
N GLN A 74 -3.93 5.57 -20.39
CA GLN A 74 -4.50 6.83 -19.90
C GLN A 74 -4.75 6.79 -18.38
N GLY A 75 -5.34 5.71 -17.88
CA GLY A 75 -5.57 5.49 -16.46
C GLY A 75 -4.28 5.44 -15.65
N ILE A 76 -3.23 4.80 -16.17
CA ILE A 76 -1.88 4.84 -15.58
C ILE A 76 -1.40 6.28 -15.40
N LYS A 77 -1.46 7.12 -16.44
CA LYS A 77 -1.00 8.53 -16.37
C LYS A 77 -1.76 9.32 -15.30
N LYS A 78 -3.09 9.24 -15.31
CA LYS A 78 -3.96 9.86 -14.29
C LYS A 78 -3.59 9.38 -12.86
N TYR A 79 -3.30 8.08 -12.68
CA TYR A 79 -2.82 7.56 -11.40
C TYR A 79 -1.41 8.04 -11.04
N GLU A 80 -0.48 8.20 -11.99
CA GLU A 80 0.87 8.73 -11.73
C GLU A 80 0.79 10.20 -11.24
N ASP A 81 -0.06 11.03 -11.83
CA ASP A 81 -0.33 12.40 -11.35
C ASP A 81 -0.91 12.39 -9.92
N ALA A 82 -1.87 11.51 -9.65
CA ALA A 82 -2.44 11.34 -8.31
C ALA A 82 -1.40 10.83 -7.27
N VAL A 83 -0.34 10.11 -7.67
CA VAL A 83 0.76 9.76 -6.75
C VAL A 83 1.53 10.99 -6.28
N LEU A 84 1.67 12.06 -7.09
CA LEU A 84 2.39 13.27 -6.70
C LEU A 84 1.71 13.96 -5.51
N LEU A 85 0.37 14.04 -5.53
CA LEU A 85 -0.46 14.58 -4.45
C LEU A 85 -0.30 13.78 -3.14
N LEU A 86 -0.13 12.46 -3.23
CA LEU A 86 0.13 11.59 -2.08
C LEU A 86 1.60 11.61 -1.62
N ASP A 87 2.57 11.81 -2.52
CA ASP A 87 3.96 12.04 -2.14
C ASP A 87 4.11 13.34 -1.34
N GLU A 88 3.38 14.40 -1.71
CA GLU A 88 3.26 15.59 -0.88
C GLU A 88 2.56 15.31 0.46
N ALA A 89 1.43 14.60 0.47
CA ALA A 89 0.74 14.30 1.72
C ALA A 89 1.63 13.52 2.72
N VAL A 90 2.49 12.62 2.21
CA VAL A 90 3.49 11.91 3.01
C VAL A 90 4.71 12.79 3.35
N ARG A 91 5.08 13.78 2.52
CA ARG A 91 6.10 14.79 2.84
C ARG A 91 5.66 15.68 4.01
N LEU A 92 4.40 16.08 4.03
CA LEU A 92 3.80 16.94 5.06
C LEU A 92 3.57 16.18 6.38
N ALA A 93 3.08 14.94 6.33
CA ALA A 93 2.86 14.10 7.51
C ALA A 93 3.63 12.75 7.43
N PRO A 94 4.98 12.75 7.54
CA PRO A 94 5.80 11.55 7.33
C PRO A 94 5.54 10.43 8.34
N ILE A 95 5.09 10.78 9.56
CA ILE A 95 4.72 9.82 10.61
C ILE A 95 3.38 9.15 10.29
N SER A 96 2.46 9.85 9.62
CA SER A 96 1.10 9.37 9.35
C SER A 96 1.07 8.10 8.50
N THR A 97 0.22 7.16 8.90
CA THR A 97 0.06 5.85 8.26
C THR A 97 -0.91 5.90 7.07
N GLN A 98 -1.92 6.77 7.13
CA GLN A 98 -3.02 6.77 6.16
C GLN A 98 -2.60 7.23 4.75
N PRO A 99 -1.95 8.40 4.54
CA PRO A 99 -1.45 8.79 3.21
C PRO A 99 -0.43 7.78 2.65
N ARG A 100 0.34 7.13 3.52
CA ARG A 100 1.31 6.10 3.15
C ARG A 100 0.64 4.82 2.63
N LEU A 101 -0.48 4.41 3.23
CA LEU A 101 -1.28 3.26 2.78
C LEU A 101 -2.09 3.56 1.52
N GLU A 102 -2.60 4.79 1.37
CA GLU A 102 -3.24 5.25 0.13
C GLU A 102 -2.22 5.27 -1.02
N ARG A 103 -1.02 5.81 -0.77
CA ARG A 103 0.08 5.83 -1.74
C ARG A 103 0.55 4.44 -2.12
N PHE A 104 0.59 3.51 -1.16
CA PHE A 104 0.83 2.10 -1.45
C PHE A 104 -0.20 1.51 -2.43
N ARG A 105 -1.50 1.67 -2.16
CA ARG A 105 -2.57 1.10 -2.99
C ARG A 105 -2.53 1.65 -4.42
N LEU A 106 -2.34 2.97 -4.56
CA LEU A 106 -2.26 3.62 -5.85
C LEU A 106 -1.04 3.16 -6.65
N ARG A 107 0.15 3.09 -6.01
CA ARG A 107 1.37 2.55 -6.63
C ARG A 107 1.26 1.08 -7.01
N LYS A 108 0.58 0.26 -6.20
CA LYS A 108 0.28 -1.14 -6.54
C LYS A 108 -0.62 -1.21 -7.78
N ARG A 109 -1.65 -0.37 -7.87
CA ARG A 109 -2.55 -0.31 -9.04
C ARG A 109 -1.81 0.08 -10.33
N ILE A 110 -0.93 1.09 -10.28
CA ILE A 110 -0.07 1.47 -11.41
C ILE A 110 0.87 0.32 -11.79
N ALA A 111 1.50 -0.34 -10.81
CA ALA A 111 2.39 -1.47 -11.06
C ALA A 111 1.68 -2.65 -11.74
N SER A 112 0.44 -2.94 -11.35
CA SER A 112 -0.43 -3.93 -11.98
C SER A 112 -0.84 -3.53 -13.41
N GLY A 113 -1.16 -2.25 -13.66
CA GLY A 113 -1.45 -1.78 -15.02
C GLY A 113 -0.27 -2.00 -15.98
N TYR A 114 0.94 -1.60 -15.57
CA TYR A 114 2.16 -1.91 -16.33
C TYR A 114 2.48 -3.40 -16.40
N HIS A 115 2.04 -4.22 -15.43
CA HIS A 115 2.21 -5.68 -15.47
C HIS A 115 1.32 -6.33 -16.53
N TYR A 116 0.09 -5.84 -16.68
CA TYR A 116 -0.82 -6.24 -17.75
C TYR A 116 -0.27 -5.83 -19.13
N LEU A 117 0.16 -4.57 -19.29
CA LEU A 117 0.78 -4.10 -20.54
C LEU A 117 2.07 -4.88 -20.87
N TYR A 118 2.81 -5.36 -19.87
CA TYR A 118 3.92 -6.28 -20.09
C TYR A 118 3.43 -7.64 -20.58
N ALA A 119 2.40 -8.22 -19.96
CA ALA A 119 1.87 -9.53 -20.35
C ALA A 119 1.38 -9.55 -21.81
N VAL A 120 0.61 -8.55 -22.24
CA VAL A 120 0.13 -8.44 -23.64
C VAL A 120 1.31 -8.35 -24.62
N ALA A 121 2.27 -7.45 -24.37
CA ALA A 121 3.44 -7.31 -25.24
C ALA A 121 4.39 -8.53 -25.23
N ASP A 122 4.41 -9.30 -24.14
CA ASP A 122 5.15 -10.55 -24.00
C ASP A 122 4.45 -11.73 -24.69
N GLU A 123 3.11 -11.74 -24.74
CA GLU A 123 2.29 -12.67 -25.52
C GLU A 123 2.38 -12.40 -27.03
N GLU A 124 2.48 -11.14 -27.46
CA GLU A 124 2.77 -10.77 -28.86
C GLU A 124 4.23 -11.09 -29.28
N CYS A 125 5.20 -10.95 -28.36
CA CYS A 125 6.62 -11.25 -28.67
C CYS A 125 6.89 -12.76 -28.79
N LYS A 126 6.41 -13.56 -27.84
CA LYS A 126 6.84 -14.96 -27.66
C LYS A 126 6.73 -15.84 -28.89
N PRO A 127 5.60 -15.88 -29.63
CA PRO A 127 5.48 -16.71 -30.83
C PRO A 127 6.54 -16.37 -31.88
N LEU A 128 6.89 -15.07 -32.01
CA LEU A 128 7.94 -14.63 -32.92
C LEU A 128 9.34 -15.05 -32.42
N GLU A 129 9.58 -15.02 -31.11
CA GLU A 129 10.83 -15.50 -30.51
C GLU A 129 10.99 -17.03 -30.63
N ASP A 130 9.92 -17.79 -30.40
CA ASP A 130 9.87 -19.26 -30.50
C ASP A 130 10.04 -19.73 -31.95
N ASP A 131 9.38 -19.08 -32.93
CA ASP A 131 9.53 -19.33 -34.37
C ASP A 131 10.85 -18.80 -34.96
N ASN A 132 11.73 -18.19 -34.15
CA ASN A 132 13.00 -17.56 -34.55
C ASN A 132 12.83 -16.44 -35.61
N LEU A 133 11.72 -15.72 -35.55
CA LEU A 133 11.39 -14.57 -36.39
C LEU A 133 11.91 -13.25 -35.81
N VAL A 134 11.98 -12.21 -36.65
CA VAL A 134 12.40 -10.88 -36.22
C VAL A 134 11.23 -10.16 -35.53
N VAL A 135 11.32 -10.00 -34.22
CA VAL A 135 10.34 -9.23 -33.42
C VAL A 135 10.41 -7.73 -33.79
N PRO A 136 9.27 -7.05 -34.02
CA PRO A 136 9.24 -5.59 -34.24
C PRO A 136 9.90 -4.80 -33.11
N VAL A 137 10.66 -3.77 -33.47
CA VAL A 137 11.43 -2.95 -32.50
C VAL A 137 10.48 -2.19 -31.56
N ASP A 138 9.38 -1.63 -32.06
CA ASP A 138 8.42 -0.90 -31.24
C ASP A 138 7.70 -1.83 -30.24
N LEU A 139 7.45 -3.08 -30.61
CA LEU A 139 6.90 -4.09 -29.70
C LEU A 139 7.91 -4.48 -28.60
N LEU A 140 9.19 -4.65 -28.95
CA LEU A 140 10.27 -4.85 -27.97
C LEU A 140 10.40 -3.65 -27.02
N GLU A 141 10.29 -2.42 -27.53
CA GLU A 141 10.31 -1.19 -26.72
C GLU A 141 9.10 -1.11 -25.77
N ARG A 142 7.88 -1.41 -26.25
CA ARG A 142 6.67 -1.50 -25.41
C ARG A 142 6.85 -2.52 -24.29
N ARG A 143 7.31 -3.74 -24.63
CA ARG A 143 7.57 -4.83 -23.67
C ARG A 143 8.61 -4.42 -22.63
N ALA A 144 9.71 -3.81 -23.05
CA ALA A 144 10.77 -3.33 -22.15
C ALA A 144 10.30 -2.19 -21.24
N ALA A 145 9.58 -1.21 -21.77
CA ALA A 145 9.04 -0.07 -21.03
C ALA A 145 8.01 -0.52 -19.98
N ALA A 146 7.09 -1.42 -20.35
CA ALA A 146 6.11 -1.97 -19.41
C ALA A 146 6.76 -2.79 -18.29
N LYS A 147 7.76 -3.63 -18.61
CA LYS A 147 8.57 -4.38 -17.64
C LYS A 147 9.29 -3.44 -16.65
N ALA A 148 9.88 -2.36 -17.15
CA ALA A 148 10.56 -1.36 -16.34
C ALA A 148 9.60 -0.56 -15.44
N GLY A 149 8.46 -0.10 -15.98
CA GLY A 149 7.41 0.61 -15.26
C GLY A 149 6.82 -0.22 -14.13
N SER A 150 6.41 -1.46 -14.43
CA SER A 150 5.87 -2.40 -13.44
C SER A 150 6.89 -2.66 -12.32
N ARG A 151 8.15 -2.94 -12.66
CA ARG A 151 9.22 -3.16 -11.68
C ARG A 151 9.46 -1.94 -10.78
N ARG A 152 9.51 -0.73 -11.35
CA ARG A 152 9.66 0.53 -10.61
C ARG A 152 8.52 0.71 -9.59
N TRP A 153 7.28 0.55 -10.02
CA TRP A 153 6.12 0.81 -9.18
C TRP A 153 5.89 -0.26 -8.11
N PHE A 154 6.15 -1.54 -8.38
CA PHE A 154 6.13 -2.58 -7.33
C PHE A 154 7.21 -2.35 -6.26
N LEU A 155 8.44 -1.92 -6.63
CA LEU A 155 9.48 -1.60 -5.65
C LEU A 155 9.11 -0.40 -4.76
N LEU A 156 8.51 0.65 -5.32
CA LEU A 156 8.00 1.79 -4.57
C LEU A 156 6.85 1.40 -3.62
N SER A 157 5.99 0.47 -4.06
CA SER A 157 4.91 -0.11 -3.25
C SER A 157 5.46 -0.94 -2.08
N ILE A 158 6.41 -1.85 -2.35
CA ILE A 158 7.08 -2.67 -1.33
C ILE A 158 7.73 -1.78 -0.26
N ARG A 159 8.40 -0.69 -0.66
CA ARG A 159 8.99 0.30 0.27
C ARG A 159 7.93 0.91 1.19
N ASP A 160 6.83 1.38 0.63
CA ASP A 160 5.78 2.08 1.38
C ASP A 160 5.08 1.13 2.38
N MET A 161 4.76 -0.10 1.97
CA MET A 161 4.14 -1.09 2.86
C MET A 161 5.11 -1.65 3.90
N LYS A 162 6.37 -1.98 3.54
CA LYS A 162 7.37 -2.38 4.54
C LYS A 162 7.59 -1.28 5.58
N ARG A 163 7.65 -0.01 5.16
CA ARG A 163 7.74 1.11 6.11
C ARG A 163 6.49 1.22 6.98
N HIS A 164 5.29 0.93 6.47
CA HIS A 164 4.07 0.86 7.30
C HIS A 164 4.19 -0.23 8.38
N LEU A 165 4.44 -1.49 7.99
CA LEU A 165 4.52 -2.63 8.92
C LEU A 165 5.67 -2.49 9.95
N GLN A 166 6.76 -1.81 9.59
CA GLN A 166 7.91 -1.54 10.48
C GLN A 166 7.71 -0.37 11.44
N SER A 167 6.76 0.55 11.20
CA SER A 167 6.63 1.80 11.99
C SER A 167 5.26 2.03 12.62
N SER A 168 4.32 1.10 12.42
CA SER A 168 2.95 1.19 12.96
C SER A 168 2.76 0.09 14.01
N PRO A 169 2.16 0.36 15.18
CA PRO A 169 1.81 -0.71 16.12
C PRO A 169 0.89 -1.75 15.50
N ILE A 170 0.91 -2.99 16.00
CA ILE A 170 0.13 -4.13 15.47
C ILE A 170 -1.39 -3.90 15.46
N SER A 171 -1.90 -2.98 16.28
CA SER A 171 -3.30 -2.54 16.30
C SER A 171 -3.71 -1.71 15.07
N TYR A 172 -2.75 -1.15 14.34
CA TYR A 172 -2.96 -0.39 13.10
C TYR A 172 -2.61 -1.21 11.84
N GLN A 173 -2.33 -2.49 12.00
CA GLN A 173 -1.99 -3.42 10.93
C GLN A 173 -3.10 -4.45 10.69
N ASN A 174 -3.11 -5.09 9.52
CA ASN A 174 -4.12 -6.06 9.09
C ASN A 174 -3.46 -7.18 8.24
N PRO A 175 -3.84 -8.46 8.41
CA PRO A 175 -3.42 -9.56 7.54
C PRO A 175 -3.41 -9.28 6.03
N THR A 176 -4.39 -8.51 5.52
CA THR A 176 -4.46 -8.14 4.09
C THR A 176 -3.25 -7.32 3.62
N GLN A 177 -2.61 -6.55 4.50
CA GLN A 177 -1.42 -5.75 4.16
C GLN A 177 -0.20 -6.62 3.90
N TYR A 178 -0.04 -7.70 4.65
CA TYR A 178 0.99 -8.71 4.41
C TYR A 178 0.70 -9.48 3.11
N TRP A 179 -0.58 -9.76 2.84
CA TRP A 179 -1.02 -10.40 1.60
C TRP A 179 -0.75 -9.53 0.36
N ASP A 180 -1.05 -8.24 0.45
CA ASP A 180 -0.73 -7.24 -0.56
C ASP A 180 0.79 -7.12 -0.79
N LEU A 181 1.58 -7.15 0.30
CA LEU A 181 3.05 -7.07 0.23
C LEU A 181 3.67 -8.32 -0.41
N GLN A 182 3.22 -9.53 -0.06
CA GLN A 182 3.75 -10.75 -0.68
C GLN A 182 3.37 -10.82 -2.16
N GLN A 183 2.16 -10.39 -2.56
CA GLN A 183 1.79 -10.27 -3.98
C GLN A 183 2.75 -9.36 -4.75
N CYS A 184 3.14 -8.21 -4.18
CA CYS A 184 4.13 -7.32 -4.82
C CYS A 184 5.51 -7.98 -4.95
N HIS A 185 5.90 -8.85 -4.01
CA HIS A 185 7.13 -9.63 -4.13
C HIS A 185 7.04 -10.73 -5.20
N VAL A 186 5.91 -11.45 -5.28
CA VAL A 186 5.66 -12.48 -6.30
C VAL A 186 5.68 -11.88 -7.71
N ALA A 187 5.07 -10.71 -7.92
CA ALA A 187 5.07 -10.01 -9.21
C ALA A 187 6.47 -9.53 -9.66
N LEU A 188 7.45 -9.51 -8.75
CA LEU A 188 8.86 -9.24 -9.02
C LEU A 188 9.73 -10.52 -9.08
N GLY A 189 9.14 -11.72 -9.01
CA GLY A 189 9.86 -12.99 -8.89
C GLY A 189 10.60 -13.18 -7.55
N ASN A 190 10.38 -12.29 -6.57
CA ASN A 190 11.09 -12.31 -5.29
C ASN A 190 10.43 -13.28 -4.29
N TYR A 191 10.51 -14.57 -4.57
CA TYR A 191 9.88 -15.62 -3.76
C TYR A 191 10.37 -15.64 -2.30
N ASN A 192 11.65 -15.32 -2.05
CA ASN A 192 12.19 -15.14 -0.69
C ASN A 192 11.46 -14.01 0.06
N GLY A 193 11.30 -12.84 -0.57
CA GLY A 193 10.56 -11.71 -0.01
C GLY A 193 9.08 -12.02 0.24
N ALA A 194 8.43 -12.76 -0.66
CA ALA A 194 7.04 -13.20 -0.49
C ALA A 194 6.90 -14.20 0.66
N ARG A 195 7.77 -15.21 0.71
CA ARG A 195 7.81 -16.24 1.76
C ARG A 195 8.01 -15.65 3.15
N ASN A 196 8.97 -14.74 3.31
CA ASN A 196 9.26 -14.14 4.61
C ASN A 196 8.12 -13.21 5.06
N THR A 197 7.50 -12.46 4.14
CA THR A 197 6.29 -11.68 4.44
C THR A 197 5.15 -12.56 4.97
N LEU A 198 4.99 -13.79 4.45
CA LEU A 198 4.00 -14.75 4.94
C LEU A 198 4.38 -15.38 6.29
N LEU A 199 5.67 -15.55 6.59
CA LEU A 199 6.13 -15.97 7.92
C LEU A 199 5.91 -14.87 8.96
N ASP A 200 6.18 -13.61 8.61
CA ASP A 200 5.90 -12.45 9.47
C ASP A 200 4.39 -12.35 9.78
N LEU A 201 3.53 -12.66 8.80
CA LEU A 201 2.07 -12.74 8.99
C LEU A 201 1.66 -13.82 10.00
N LEU A 202 2.20 -15.05 9.87
CA LEU A 202 1.90 -16.12 10.84
C LEU A 202 2.43 -15.79 12.24
N SER A 203 3.61 -15.17 12.34
CA SER A 203 4.19 -14.71 13.61
C SER A 203 3.30 -13.65 14.29
N ALA A 204 2.81 -12.68 13.51
CA ALA A 204 2.05 -11.54 14.03
C ALA A 204 0.55 -11.80 14.25
N TYR A 205 -0.07 -12.72 13.49
CA TYR A 205 -1.51 -12.96 13.50
C TYR A 205 -1.94 -14.43 13.59
N GLY A 206 -1.03 -15.41 13.66
CA GLY A 206 -1.35 -16.84 13.56
C GLY A 206 -2.47 -17.32 14.50
N SER A 207 -2.52 -16.83 15.74
CA SER A 207 -3.57 -17.15 16.73
C SER A 207 -4.93 -16.46 16.50
N ARG A 208 -5.03 -15.60 15.48
CA ARG A 208 -6.22 -14.80 15.11
C ARG A 208 -6.75 -15.13 13.71
N LEU A 209 -6.02 -15.93 12.94
CA LEU A 209 -6.39 -16.39 11.59
C LEU A 209 -7.23 -17.67 11.67
N SER A 210 -8.04 -17.95 10.65
CA SER A 210 -8.76 -19.23 10.63
C SER A 210 -7.84 -20.38 10.21
N THR A 211 -8.20 -21.60 10.59
CA THR A 211 -7.50 -22.83 10.17
C THR A 211 -7.43 -22.98 8.64
N ARG A 212 -8.34 -22.35 7.89
CA ARG A 212 -8.27 -22.28 6.43
C ARG A 212 -7.14 -21.35 5.98
N ASP A 213 -7.11 -20.13 6.50
CA ASP A 213 -6.14 -19.11 6.09
C ASP A 213 -4.71 -19.55 6.44
N ILE A 214 -4.51 -20.15 7.62
CA ILE A 214 -3.22 -20.70 8.06
C ILE A 214 -2.73 -21.76 7.06
N ARG A 215 -3.58 -22.73 6.68
CA ARG A 215 -3.23 -23.76 5.68
C ARG A 215 -2.91 -23.15 4.31
N GLU A 216 -3.62 -22.11 3.90
CA GLU A 216 -3.38 -21.43 2.63
C GLU A 216 -2.04 -20.66 2.65
N ILE A 217 -1.74 -19.96 3.74
CA ILE A 217 -0.48 -19.25 3.96
C ILE A 217 0.70 -20.23 3.98
N GLU A 218 0.60 -21.32 4.75
CA GLU A 218 1.62 -22.38 4.77
C GLU A 218 1.84 -23.01 3.39
N SER A 219 0.76 -23.24 2.62
CA SER A 219 0.86 -23.79 1.27
C SER A 219 1.66 -22.87 0.36
N ARG A 220 1.41 -21.55 0.43
CA ARG A 220 2.16 -20.54 -0.32
C ARG A 220 3.61 -20.40 0.18
N ILE A 221 3.88 -20.54 1.49
CA ILE A 221 5.25 -20.61 2.05
C ILE A 221 6.04 -21.82 1.49
N ARG A 222 5.40 -23.00 1.38
CA ARG A 222 6.01 -24.20 0.76
C ARG A 222 6.25 -24.01 -0.73
N LEU A 223 5.27 -23.48 -1.47
CA LEU A 223 5.38 -23.16 -2.90
C LEU A 223 6.54 -22.18 -3.19
N TYR A 224 6.68 -21.12 -2.40
CA TYR A 224 7.75 -20.14 -2.60
C TYR A 224 9.13 -20.66 -2.16
N ALA A 225 9.19 -21.65 -1.25
CA ALA A 225 10.43 -22.36 -0.98
C ALA A 225 10.85 -23.26 -2.15
N GLN A 226 9.91 -24.00 -2.75
CA GLN A 226 10.19 -24.82 -3.93
C GLN A 226 10.67 -23.95 -5.10
N LYS A 227 9.96 -22.86 -5.41
CA LYS A 227 10.34 -21.90 -6.46
C LYS A 227 11.67 -21.17 -6.25
N MET A 228 12.28 -21.26 -5.07
CA MET A 228 13.66 -20.80 -4.85
C MET A 228 14.66 -21.89 -5.28
N LEU A 229 14.42 -23.16 -4.90
CA LEU A 229 15.21 -24.30 -5.34
C LEU A 229 15.16 -24.48 -6.87
N ASP A 230 13.97 -24.35 -7.47
CA ASP A 230 13.75 -24.44 -8.92
C ASP A 230 14.46 -23.34 -9.73
N ALA A 231 15.00 -22.31 -9.06
CA ALA A 231 15.71 -21.18 -9.66
C ALA A 231 17.23 -21.16 -9.35
N GLU A 232 17.72 -22.18 -8.65
CA GLU A 232 19.14 -22.42 -8.33
C GLU A 232 19.73 -23.59 -9.16
N ILE A 233 18.96 -24.12 -10.11
CA ILE A 233 19.24 -25.29 -10.98
C ILE A 233 19.24 -24.86 -12.45
#